data_AF-A0A9D4T001-F1
#
_entry.id   AF-A0A9D4T001-F1
#
_cell.length_a   1.000
_cell.length_b   1.000
_cell.length_c   1.000
_cell.angle_alpha   90.00
_cell.angle_beta   90.00
_cell.angle_gamma   90.00
#
_symmetry.space_group_name_H-M   'P 1'
#
loop_
_entity.id
_entity.type
_entity.pdbx_description
1 polymer ?
#
loop_
_entity_poly.entity_id
_entity_poly.type
_entity_poly.pdbx_seq_one_letter_code
_entity_poly.pdbx_strand_id
1 'polypeptide(L)'
;MLFMLMEEFSWDRFLELVQQHRYLYDTNQPEYKDSALKDRQWVKIGQWFGLTGWQAKNKWRNARDRYIKIRVQMKRSDRRVYDKMGIPVPKTKWQYYKTLDRMLRDAKQHGPLW
;
A
#
# COMPACT_ATOMS: atom_id res chain seq x y z
N MET A 1 -11.32 15.74 -27.75
CA MET A 1 -10.01 15.09 -27.58
C MET A 1 -9.22 15.86 -26.51
N LEU A 2 -9.68 15.73 -25.26
CA LEU A 2 -9.10 16.41 -24.10
C LEU A 2 -7.87 15.61 -23.67
N PHE A 3 -6.69 16.18 -23.87
CA PHE A 3 -5.48 15.82 -23.14
C PHE A 3 -5.85 15.72 -21.66
N MET A 4 -6.02 14.48 -21.17
CA MET A 4 -6.25 14.23 -19.76
C MET A 4 -5.06 14.82 -19.01
N LEU A 5 -5.38 15.65 -18.02
CA LEU A 5 -4.48 16.18 -17.02
C LEU A 5 -3.71 14.99 -16.41
N MET A 6 -2.51 14.73 -16.91
CA MET A 6 -1.56 13.85 -16.23
C MET A 6 -1.21 14.58 -14.93
N GLU A 7 -1.79 14.15 -13.82
CA GLU A 7 -1.45 14.71 -12.52
C GLU A 7 0.02 14.43 -12.23
N GLU A 8 0.70 15.39 -11.61
CA GLU A 8 2.03 15.16 -11.05
C GLU A 8 1.94 13.98 -10.07
N PHE A 9 2.95 13.10 -10.07
CA PHE A 9 2.93 11.93 -9.21
C PHE A 9 2.89 12.32 -7.73
N SER A 10 1.76 12.07 -7.07
CA SER A 10 1.59 12.17 -5.62
C SER A 10 1.43 10.79 -4.99
N TRP A 11 2.21 10.53 -3.97
CA TRP A 11 2.10 9.28 -3.20
C TRP A 11 0.78 9.19 -2.43
N ASP A 12 0.23 10.29 -1.95
CA ASP A 12 -1.04 10.26 -1.21
C ASP A 12 -2.16 9.82 -2.13
N ARG A 13 -2.23 10.39 -3.34
CA ARG A 13 -3.19 9.98 -4.37
C ARG A 13 -2.95 8.55 -4.85
N PHE A 14 -1.69 8.17 -5.04
CA PHE A 14 -1.34 6.79 -5.45
C PHE A 14 -1.81 5.77 -4.42
N LEU A 15 -1.56 6.01 -3.13
CA LEU A 15 -1.96 5.12 -2.05
C LEU A 15 -3.48 5.10 -1.86
N GLU A 16 -4.18 6.22 -2.03
CA GLU A 16 -5.64 6.30 -2.03
C GLU A 16 -6.25 5.40 -3.11
N LEU A 17 -5.77 5.51 -4.35
CA LEU A 17 -6.23 4.66 -5.46
C LEU A 17 -5.96 3.17 -5.19
N VAL A 18 -4.80 2.82 -4.64
CA VAL A 18 -4.52 1.42 -4.25
C VAL A 18 -5.47 0.96 -3.13
N GLN A 19 -5.75 1.81 -2.14
CA GLN A 19 -6.64 1.50 -1.02
C GLN A 19 -8.09 1.24 -1.47
N GLN A 20 -8.59 2.00 -2.44
CA GLN A 20 -9.93 1.81 -3.02
C GLN A 20 -10.08 0.43 -3.71
N HIS A 21 -8.97 -0.16 -4.14
CA HIS A 21 -8.94 -1.47 -4.82
C HIS A 21 -8.24 -2.51 -3.94
N ARG A 22 -8.83 -2.84 -2.78
CA ARG A 22 -8.25 -3.76 -1.78
C ARG A 22 -7.73 -5.07 -2.35
N TYR A 23 -8.37 -5.63 -3.39
CA TYR A 23 -7.95 -6.88 -4.04
C TYR A 23 -6.53 -6.81 -4.65
N LEU A 24 -5.93 -5.63 -4.78
CA LEU A 24 -4.53 -5.45 -5.15
C LEU A 24 -3.54 -5.91 -4.05
N TYR A 25 -3.98 -6.00 -2.80
CA TYR A 25 -3.08 -6.28 -1.66
C TYR A 25 -3.67 -7.09 -0.51
N ASP A 26 -4.99 -7.21 -0.42
CA ASP A 26 -5.71 -7.92 0.62
C ASP A 26 -6.14 -9.30 0.13
N THR A 27 -5.57 -10.35 0.74
CA THR A 27 -5.79 -11.75 0.37
C THR A 27 -7.21 -12.24 0.68
N ASN A 28 -7.98 -11.49 1.47
CA ASN A 28 -9.35 -11.84 1.84
C ASN A 28 -10.37 -11.31 0.83
N GLN A 29 -9.94 -10.53 -0.16
CA GLN A 29 -10.84 -10.10 -1.24
C GLN A 29 -11.05 -11.26 -2.23
N PRO A 30 -12.30 -11.54 -2.64
CA PRO A 30 -12.60 -12.62 -3.59
C PRO A 30 -11.76 -12.54 -4.87
N GLU A 31 -11.53 -11.32 -5.36
CA GLU A 31 -10.81 -11.06 -6.61
C GLU A 31 -9.29 -11.02 -6.45
N TYR A 32 -8.75 -11.24 -5.24
CA TYR A 32 -7.30 -11.20 -5.00
C TYR A 32 -6.53 -12.18 -5.90
N LYS A 33 -7.14 -13.32 -6.26
CA LYS A 33 -6.53 -14.33 -7.14
C LYS A 33 -6.67 -13.99 -8.63
N ASP A 34 -7.49 -13.00 -9.01
CA ASP A 34 -7.68 -12.60 -10.41
C ASP A 34 -6.53 -11.69 -10.88
N SER A 35 -5.52 -12.31 -11.51
CA SER A 35 -4.37 -11.59 -12.05
C SER A 35 -4.73 -10.65 -13.20
N ALA A 36 -5.70 -11.01 -14.05
CA ALA A 36 -6.11 -10.18 -15.18
C ALA A 36 -6.85 -8.92 -14.72
N LEU A 37 -7.69 -9.03 -13.68
CA LEU A 37 -8.30 -7.86 -13.03
C LEU A 37 -7.24 -6.95 -12.41
N LYS A 38 -6.28 -7.51 -11.66
CA LYS A 38 -5.20 -6.73 -11.05
C LYS A 38 -4.36 -6.00 -12.09
N ASP A 39 -3.98 -6.66 -13.18
CA ASP A 39 -3.15 -6.04 -14.22
C ASP A 39 -3.91 -4.91 -14.94
N ARG A 40 -5.21 -5.10 -15.25
CA ARG A 40 -6.07 -4.01 -15.76
C ARG A 40 -6.18 -2.85 -14.77
N GLN A 41 -6.28 -3.13 -13.47
CA GLN A 41 -6.35 -2.09 -12.46
C GLN A 41 -5.04 -1.32 -12.33
N TRP A 42 -3.89 -2.00 -12.40
CA TRP A 42 -2.59 -1.32 -12.41
C TRP A 42 -2.42 -0.41 -13.63
N VAL A 43 -2.92 -0.81 -14.80
CA VAL A 43 -2.96 0.06 -15.99
C VAL A 43 -3.78 1.32 -15.71
N LYS A 44 -4.98 1.18 -15.16
CA LYS A 44 -5.84 2.34 -14.81
C LYS A 44 -5.15 3.27 -13.81
N ILE A 45 -4.58 2.73 -12.73
CA ILE A 45 -3.85 3.55 -11.74
C ILE A 45 -2.63 4.22 -12.37
N GLY A 46 -1.89 3.52 -13.22
CA GLY A 46 -0.72 4.06 -13.90
C GLY A 46 -1.06 5.25 -14.81
N GLN A 47 -2.19 5.17 -15.54
CA GLN A 47 -2.64 6.24 -16.44
C GLN A 47 -2.84 7.58 -15.74
N TRP A 48 -3.30 7.60 -14.48
CA TRP A 48 -3.42 8.84 -13.68
C TRP A 48 -2.11 9.61 -13.53
N PHE A 49 -0.98 8.90 -13.57
CA PHE A 49 0.36 9.45 -13.30
C PHE A 49 1.31 9.35 -14.50
N GLY A 50 0.80 9.05 -15.69
CA GLY A 50 1.64 8.82 -16.88
C GLY A 50 2.58 7.61 -16.77
N LEU A 51 2.17 6.58 -16.02
CA LEU A 51 2.93 5.35 -15.81
C LEU A 51 2.30 4.16 -16.54
N THR A 52 3.12 3.18 -16.91
CA THR A 52 2.61 1.85 -17.29
C THR A 52 2.08 1.11 -16.07
N GLY A 53 1.20 0.13 -16.29
CA GLY A 53 0.71 -0.73 -15.20
C GLY A 53 1.84 -1.43 -14.46
N TRP A 54 2.89 -1.85 -15.16
CA TRP A 54 4.08 -2.44 -14.55
C TRP A 54 4.82 -1.46 -13.63
N GLN A 55 4.99 -0.20 -14.06
CA GLN A 55 5.63 0.84 -13.24
C GLN A 55 4.82 1.14 -11.97
N ALA A 56 3.50 1.25 -12.08
CA ALA A 56 2.61 1.43 -10.94
C ALA A 56 2.70 0.25 -9.95
N LYS A 57 2.60 -0.98 -10.45
CA LYS A 57 2.77 -2.22 -9.65
C LYS A 57 4.10 -2.26 -8.91
N ASN A 58 5.20 -1.87 -9.57
CA ASN A 58 6.52 -1.81 -8.95
C ASN A 58 6.65 -0.72 -7.90
N LYS A 59 6.05 0.47 -8.10
CA LYS A 59 6.01 1.52 -7.06
C LYS A 59 5.31 1.01 -5.80
N TRP A 60 4.18 0.33 -5.96
CA TRP A 60 3.47 -0.30 -4.84
C TRP A 60 4.33 -1.37 -4.14
N ARG A 61 4.94 -2.28 -4.90
CA ARG A 61 5.84 -3.31 -4.36
C ARG A 61 6.97 -2.69 -3.53
N ASN A 62 7.67 -1.70 -4.08
CA ASN A 62 8.79 -1.05 -3.40
C ASN A 62 8.35 -0.33 -2.11
N ALA A 63 7.17 0.28 -2.10
CA ALA A 63 6.58 0.90 -0.91
C ALA A 63 6.28 -0.16 0.18
N ARG A 64 5.65 -1.28 -0.19
CA ARG A 64 5.41 -2.41 0.72
C ARG A 64 6.71 -2.98 1.28
N ASP A 65 7.72 -3.19 0.44
CA ASP A 65 9.01 -3.74 0.87
C ASP A 65 9.69 -2.82 1.89
N ARG A 66 9.65 -1.50 1.66
CA ARG A 66 10.14 -0.51 2.63
C ARG A 66 9.37 -0.59 3.95
N TYR A 67 8.04 -0.67 3.91
CA TYR A 67 7.21 -0.86 5.10
C TYR A 67 7.59 -2.14 5.87
N ILE A 68 7.75 -3.27 5.18
CA ILE A 68 8.11 -4.55 5.80
C ILE A 68 9.47 -4.46 6.47
N LYS A 69 10.49 -3.87 5.80
CA LYS A 69 11.82 -3.66 6.37
C LYS A 69 11.75 -2.85 7.67
N ILE A 70 10.98 -1.75 7.66
CA ILE A 70 10.78 -0.91 8.84
C ILE A 70 10.10 -1.71 9.98
N ARG A 71 9.04 -2.49 9.68
CA ARG A 71 8.35 -3.35 10.66
C ARG A 71 9.26 -4.42 11.26
N VAL A 72 10.10 -5.06 10.44
CA VAL A 72 11.06 -6.09 10.89
C VAL A 72 12.13 -5.47 11.80
N GLN A 73 12.69 -4.31 11.41
CA GLN A 73 13.68 -3.59 12.22
C GLN A 73 13.11 -3.20 13.59
N MET A 74 11.86 -2.74 13.65
CA MET A 74 11.19 -2.40 14.92
C MET A 74 10.97 -3.59 15.84
N LYS A 75 10.63 -4.76 15.29
CA LYS A 75 10.49 -5.99 16.09
C LYS A 75 11.82 -6.44 16.68
N ARG A 76 12.92 -6.25 15.95
CA ARG A 76 14.28 -6.64 16.37
C ARG A 76 14.87 -5.67 17.40
N SER A 77 14.46 -4.40 17.41
CA SER A 77 14.98 -3.44 18.39
C SER A 77 14.40 -3.68 19.78
N ASP A 78 15.28 -3.88 20.78
CA ASP A 78 14.87 -4.05 22.18
C ASP A 78 14.27 -2.77 22.79
N ARG A 79 14.62 -1.60 22.22
CA ARG A 79 14.13 -0.28 22.63
C ARG A 79 12.81 0.08 21.94
N ARG A 80 11.75 -0.72 22.09
CA ARG A 80 10.42 -0.34 21.58
C ARG A 80 9.89 0.86 22.37
N VAL A 81 9.49 1.90 21.64
CA VAL A 81 8.77 3.04 22.21
C VAL A 81 7.30 2.79 21.92
N TYR A 82 6.45 2.99 22.92
CA TYR A 82 5.00 2.85 22.80
C TYR A 82 4.36 4.22 22.99
N ASP A 83 3.22 4.45 22.33
CA ASP A 83 2.40 5.62 22.61
C ASP A 83 1.57 5.40 23.88
N LYS A 84 0.77 6.42 24.24
CA LYS A 84 -0.12 6.37 25.41
C LYS A 84 -1.20 5.27 25.33
N MET A 85 -1.42 4.65 24.17
CA MET A 85 -2.34 3.53 23.96
C MET A 85 -1.62 2.18 23.93
N GLY A 86 -0.31 2.13 24.22
CA GLY A 86 0.47 0.89 24.16
C GLY A 86 0.75 0.42 22.73
N ILE A 87 0.58 1.27 21.72
CA ILE A 87 0.88 0.94 20.33
C ILE A 87 2.36 1.25 20.04
N PRO A 88 3.12 0.31 19.43
CA PRO A 88 4.51 0.57 19.06
C PRO A 88 4.63 1.79 18.14
N VAL A 89 5.36 2.81 18.60
CA VAL A 89 5.63 4.03 17.84
C VAL A 89 6.69 3.72 16.78
N PRO A 90 6.37 3.96 15.51
CA PRO A 90 7.34 3.77 14.43
C PRO A 90 8.48 4.78 14.55
N LYS A 91 9.69 4.33 14.85
CA LYS A 91 10.96 5.06 14.68
C LYS A 91 11.31 5.27 13.19
N THR A 92 10.48 5.96 12.43
CA THR A 92 10.74 6.29 11.02
C THR A 92 10.23 7.67 10.68
N LYS A 93 10.99 8.40 9.84
CA LYS A 93 10.56 9.67 9.24
C LYS A 93 9.79 9.47 7.93
N TRP A 94 9.55 8.23 7.52
CA TRP A 94 8.85 7.96 6.26
C TRP A 94 7.35 8.22 6.41
N GLN A 95 6.89 9.34 5.86
CA GLN A 95 5.54 9.86 6.06
C GLN A 95 4.42 8.90 5.67
N TYR A 96 4.64 8.04 4.67
CA TYR A 96 3.64 7.06 4.21
C TYR A 96 3.53 5.82 5.10
N TYR A 97 4.41 5.66 6.11
CA TYR A 97 4.39 4.49 6.98
C TYR A 97 3.02 4.30 7.64
N LYS A 98 2.45 5.37 8.23
CA LYS A 98 1.16 5.30 8.94
C LYS A 98 0.02 4.86 8.01
N THR A 99 0.02 5.37 6.77
CA THR A 99 -0.97 5.00 5.75
C THR A 99 -0.85 3.53 5.37
N LEU A 100 0.35 3.03 5.05
CA LEU A 100 0.55 1.62 4.74
C LEU A 100 0.28 0.70 5.95
N ASP A 101 0.64 1.13 7.16
CA ASP A 101 0.41 0.36 8.39
C ASP A 101 -1.09 0.10 8.60
N ARG A 102 -1.92 1.13 8.46
CA ARG A 102 -3.38 1.01 8.49
C ARG A 102 -3.90 0.09 7.38
N MET A 103 -3.59 0.37 6.11
CA MET A 103 -4.05 -0.43 4.97
C MET A 103 -3.72 -1.93 5.14
N LEU A 104 -2.49 -2.24 5.53
CA LEU A 104 -2.00 -3.62 5.62
C LEU A 104 -2.41 -4.33 6.92
N ARG A 105 -2.73 -3.59 7.99
CA ARG A 105 -3.35 -4.16 9.20
C ARG A 105 -4.82 -4.48 8.96
N ASP A 106 -5.57 -3.60 8.31
CA ASP A 106 -6.97 -3.82 7.97
C ASP A 106 -7.10 -5.09 7.10
N ALA A 107 -6.23 -5.23 6.10
CA ALA A 107 -6.15 -6.45 5.30
C ALA A 107 -5.80 -7.70 6.13
N LYS A 108 -5.02 -7.58 7.20
CA LYS A 108 -4.65 -8.73 8.05
C LYS A 108 -5.75 -9.11 9.04
N GLN A 109 -6.50 -8.14 9.58
CA GLN A 109 -7.53 -8.37 10.60
C GLN A 109 -8.75 -9.11 10.05
N HIS A 110 -9.05 -8.97 8.75
CA HIS A 110 -10.16 -9.67 8.08
C HIS A 110 -9.76 -11.04 7.53
N GLY A 111 -8.81 -11.73 8.18
CA GLY A 111 -8.42 -13.10 7.82
C GLY A 111 -9.64 -14.02 7.69
N PRO A 112 -9.53 -15.12 6.92
CA PRO A 112 -10.67 -16.00 6.68
C PRO A 112 -11.32 -16.43 8.00
N LEU A 113 -12.65 -16.29 8.06
CA LEU A 113 -13.49 -16.68 9.21
C LEU A 113 -13.72 -18.20 9.28
N TRP A 114 -12.85 -19.01 8.68
CA TRP A 114 -12.95 -20.47 8.67
C TRP A 114 -11.66 -21.11 9.16
#